data_AF-A0A1Y3EI17-F1
#
_entry.id   AF-A0A1Y3EI17-F1
#
_cell.length_a   1.000
_cell.length_b   1.000
_cell.length_c   1.000
_cell.angle_alpha   90.00
_cell.angle_beta   90.00
_cell.angle_gamma   90.00
#
_symmetry.space_group_name_H-M   'P 1'
#
loop_
_entity.id
_entity.type
_entity.pdbx_description
1 polymer ?
#
loop_
_entity_poly.entity_id
_entity_poly.type
_entity_poly.pdbx_seq_one_letter_code
_entity_poly.pdbx_strand_id
1 'polypeptide(L)'
;MDESGEFCEIENVSFENVHSDDLAEVCCSAASSGSNLLKRKLSGDQCVQPVSLLELENTEPYEKRCSSGKMINETMKEMEFKEGPGFGIQDQGMAVPHSDHHTLPDWEMEKMEIIEEVKWFPPSPSPLALDLKLDEKCIKIGRRVKDSRQEDSYFKKNILNDLLLAKSELHNIKDWCLRSARSRANPFELIKSAIFQNRAAIKLANLDALVDFQLTDPKDADGNSIVPNVAEYPELFYFADVCSGPGGFTEYVLWKRGWNAHGFGMTLRNDCDFRLDKFTASSPVMFEAFYGEDGIDGDGDITKGSNLESFSNFVLKNTDQKGVHLFMADGGFSVVGEEILQEVLSKRIYLCQSLCGLLVLRKGGTFLCKFFDTFTPFTVDLICLLWHCFDKLTLHKPHSSRPGNSEKLENCFLTFEYYFI
;
A
#
# COMPACT_ATOMS: atom_id res chain seq x y z
N MET A 1 37.35 24.75 0.22
CA MET A 1 38.39 24.30 1.16
C MET A 1 37.65 23.78 2.37
N ASP A 2 37.84 22.49 2.61
CA ASP A 2 37.61 21.68 3.81
C ASP A 2 36.58 22.11 4.85
N GLU A 3 35.60 21.23 5.07
CA GLU A 3 35.20 20.87 6.43
C GLU A 3 35.04 19.34 6.52
N SER A 4 36.00 18.75 7.24
CA SER A 4 36.03 17.41 7.79
C SER A 4 34.99 17.26 8.90
N GLY A 5 34.18 16.20 8.84
CA GLY A 5 33.36 15.71 9.95
C GLY A 5 33.57 14.21 10.10
N GLU A 6 33.96 13.80 11.29
CA GLU A 6 34.56 12.52 11.66
C GLU A 6 33.72 11.27 11.36
N PHE A 7 34.44 10.24 10.90
CA PHE A 7 33.97 8.86 10.77
C PHE A 7 33.95 8.19 12.15
N CYS A 8 32.83 7.54 12.50
CA CYS A 8 32.84 6.40 13.41
C CYS A 8 32.91 5.14 12.56
N GLU A 9 34.06 4.46 12.60
CA GLU A 9 34.24 3.11 12.11
C GLU A 9 33.39 2.16 12.97
N ILE A 10 32.52 1.37 12.34
CA ILE A 10 31.96 0.17 12.95
C ILE A 10 32.85 -0.98 12.50
N GLU A 11 33.62 -1.50 13.45
CA GLU A 11 34.45 -2.69 13.26
C GLU A 11 33.60 -3.91 12.88
N ASN A 12 34.11 -4.68 11.92
CA ASN A 12 33.57 -5.97 11.52
C ASN A 12 33.60 -6.94 12.70
N VAL A 13 32.45 -7.51 13.07
CA VAL A 13 32.40 -8.65 14.00
C VAL A 13 32.22 -9.93 13.20
N SER A 14 33.27 -10.73 13.17
CA SER A 14 33.30 -12.10 12.65
C SER A 14 32.57 -13.06 13.60
N PHE A 15 31.65 -13.87 13.05
CA PHE A 15 31.01 -14.97 13.76
C PHE A 15 31.94 -16.18 13.85
N GLU A 16 32.59 -16.42 14.99
CA GLU A 16 33.10 -17.74 15.36
C GLU A 16 33.01 -17.98 16.89
N ASN A 17 32.12 -18.90 17.27
CA ASN A 17 32.22 -19.89 18.35
C ASN A 17 32.13 -19.53 19.88
N VAL A 18 30.93 -19.82 20.43
CA VAL A 18 30.59 -20.60 21.67
C VAL A 18 31.06 -20.12 23.08
N HIS A 19 30.13 -19.78 24.00
CA HIS A 19 29.65 -20.66 25.10
C HIS A 19 28.69 -19.97 26.11
N SER A 20 27.75 -20.81 26.57
CA SER A 20 26.83 -20.72 27.71
C SER A 20 27.47 -20.31 29.03
N ASP A 21 26.63 -19.74 29.91
CA ASP A 21 26.76 -19.55 31.36
C ASP A 21 27.52 -18.31 31.88
N ASP A 22 26.75 -17.29 32.32
CA ASP A 22 26.72 -16.89 33.74
C ASP A 22 25.55 -15.93 34.05
N LEU A 23 24.56 -16.52 34.73
CA LEU A 23 23.89 -16.08 35.97
C LEU A 23 23.28 -14.67 36.16
N ALA A 24 21.95 -14.73 36.30
CA ALA A 24 21.00 -13.95 37.09
C ALA A 24 21.48 -13.20 38.35
N GLU A 25 20.93 -11.99 38.53
CA GLU A 25 20.40 -11.34 39.76
C GLU A 25 20.18 -9.85 39.39
N VAL A 26 19.04 -9.17 39.55
CA VAL A 26 18.19 -8.97 40.74
C VAL A 26 16.79 -8.52 40.29
N CYS A 27 15.77 -9.08 40.93
CA CYS A 27 14.36 -8.71 40.84
C CYS A 27 14.00 -7.46 41.68
N CYS A 28 12.97 -6.75 41.19
CA CYS A 28 11.89 -6.09 41.94
C CYS A 28 12.08 -4.74 42.66
N SER A 29 10.99 -3.96 42.58
CA SER A 29 10.57 -2.77 43.33
C SER A 29 11.19 -1.44 42.87
N ALA A 30 10.48 -0.32 42.72
CA ALA A 30 9.18 0.05 43.26
C ALA A 30 8.48 1.07 42.35
N ALA A 31 7.16 1.02 42.38
CA ALA A 31 6.29 2.10 41.95
C ALA A 31 6.40 3.32 42.87
N SER A 32 5.97 4.46 42.31
CA SER A 32 5.53 5.69 42.95
C SER A 32 6.54 6.80 43.20
N SER A 33 6.00 8.00 42.96
CA SER A 33 6.39 9.31 43.47
C SER A 33 7.38 10.13 42.65
N GLY A 34 6.89 11.31 42.28
CA GLY A 34 7.63 12.52 42.62
C GLY A 34 8.04 13.36 41.43
N SER A 35 7.08 14.16 40.96
CA SER A 35 7.27 15.55 40.61
C SER A 35 8.53 16.19 41.25
N ASN A 36 9.32 16.89 40.43
CA ASN A 36 10.18 18.05 40.73
C ASN A 36 11.60 17.89 40.17
N LEU A 37 11.87 18.52 39.02
CA LEU A 37 13.20 19.04 38.70
C LEU A 37 13.13 20.01 37.51
N LEU A 38 12.54 21.19 37.73
CA LEU A 38 12.76 22.37 36.89
C LEU A 38 12.65 23.63 37.76
N LYS A 39 13.75 24.02 38.42
CA LYS A 39 14.03 25.41 38.85
C LYS A 39 15.54 25.65 39.02
N ARG A 40 16.08 26.51 38.14
CA ARG A 40 17.16 27.51 38.28
C ARG A 40 17.79 27.69 36.88
N LYS A 41 17.78 28.84 36.22
CA LYS A 41 18.02 30.21 36.69
C LYS A 41 17.11 31.23 35.96
N LEU A 42 16.64 32.20 36.73
CA LEU A 42 16.20 33.52 36.25
C LEU A 42 17.38 34.50 36.36
N SER A 43 17.60 35.30 35.33
CA SER A 43 18.09 36.68 35.44
C SER A 43 17.82 37.40 34.12
N GLY A 44 16.94 38.40 34.13
CA GLY A 44 16.74 39.32 33.02
C GLY A 44 15.30 39.82 32.92
N ASP A 45 15.03 40.93 33.59
CA ASP A 45 13.74 41.59 33.77
C ASP A 45 12.96 41.93 32.48
N GLN A 46 11.65 41.71 32.49
CA GLN A 46 10.63 42.77 32.39
C GLN A 46 9.23 42.23 32.72
N CYS A 47 8.62 42.87 33.73
CA CYS A 47 7.28 42.60 34.26
C CYS A 47 6.16 42.98 33.28
N VAL A 48 5.15 42.11 33.15
CA VAL A 48 3.71 42.50 33.17
C VAL A 48 2.93 41.40 33.94
N GLN A 49 2.04 41.83 34.83
CA GLN A 49 1.29 41.06 35.83
C GLN A 49 0.25 40.05 35.25
N PRO A 50 -0.13 38.99 36.01
CA PRO A 50 -1.10 37.98 35.60
C PRO A 50 -2.55 38.39 35.93
N VAL A 51 -3.50 38.09 35.03
CA VAL A 51 -4.95 38.19 35.32
C VAL A 51 -5.47 36.84 35.77
N SER A 52 -6.31 36.88 36.80
CA SER A 52 -6.83 35.78 37.61
C SER A 52 -7.74 34.82 36.85
N LEU A 53 -7.62 33.56 37.25
CA LEU A 53 -8.54 32.47 36.97
C LEU A 53 -9.78 32.61 37.87
N LEU A 54 -10.80 33.33 37.40
CA LEU A 54 -12.18 33.32 37.92
C LEU A 54 -13.05 34.16 36.96
N GLU A 55 -13.60 33.50 35.94
CA GLU A 55 -14.87 33.85 35.29
C GLU A 55 -15.23 32.67 34.35
N LEU A 56 -15.56 31.56 34.99
CA LEU A 56 -16.18 30.38 34.38
C LEU A 56 -17.65 30.44 34.76
N GLU A 57 -18.44 31.18 33.99
CA GLU A 57 -19.90 31.06 33.96
C GLU A 57 -20.40 31.75 32.68
N ASN A 58 -20.61 30.92 31.63
CA ASN A 58 -21.58 31.05 30.54
C ASN A 58 -21.12 30.21 29.33
N THR A 59 -21.18 28.89 29.49
CA THR A 59 -21.21 27.95 28.38
C THR A 59 -22.65 27.82 27.89
N GLU A 60 -22.91 28.29 26.67
CA GLU A 60 -24.07 27.93 25.85
C GLU A 60 -23.64 27.73 24.37
N PRO A 61 -24.41 26.98 23.56
CA PRO A 61 -23.89 25.97 22.65
C PRO A 61 -23.29 26.47 21.34
N TYR A 62 -22.47 25.59 20.75
CA TYR A 62 -21.94 25.62 19.39
C TYR A 62 -23.08 25.55 18.34
N GLU A 63 -23.89 26.60 18.23
CA GLU A 63 -24.82 26.83 17.12
C GLU A 63 -24.80 28.32 16.74
N LYS A 64 -23.75 28.74 16.02
CA LYS A 64 -23.83 29.91 15.15
C LYS A 64 -23.39 29.51 13.76
N ARG A 65 -24.40 29.21 12.94
CA ARG A 65 -24.36 29.18 11.47
C ARG A 65 -23.49 30.32 10.94
N CYS A 66 -22.28 30.01 10.50
CA CYS A 66 -21.67 30.77 9.43
C CYS A 66 -22.57 30.60 8.20
N SER A 67 -23.00 31.71 7.63
CA SER A 67 -23.89 31.79 6.47
C SER A 67 -23.37 30.89 5.33
N SER A 68 -23.99 29.73 5.14
CA SER A 68 -23.66 28.74 4.11
C SER A 68 -23.61 29.34 2.70
N GLY A 69 -24.38 30.38 2.43
CA GLY A 69 -24.39 31.08 1.13
C GLY A 69 -23.09 31.81 0.78
N LYS A 70 -22.32 32.33 1.76
CA LYS A 70 -21.07 33.05 1.47
C LYS A 70 -19.98 32.11 0.99
N MET A 71 -19.83 30.99 1.68
CA MET A 71 -18.83 29.96 1.33
C MET A 71 -19.16 29.31 -0.01
N ILE A 72 -20.45 29.05 -0.27
CA ILE A 72 -20.91 28.52 -1.57
C ILE A 72 -20.64 29.52 -2.69
N ASN A 73 -20.95 30.81 -2.50
CA ASN A 73 -20.73 31.83 -3.53
C ASN A 73 -19.24 32.10 -3.77
N GLU A 74 -18.40 32.11 -2.73
CA GLU A 74 -16.95 32.21 -2.86
C GLU A 74 -16.37 31.00 -3.62
N THR A 75 -16.86 29.78 -3.32
CA THR A 75 -16.44 28.56 -4.02
C THR A 75 -16.91 28.55 -5.48
N MET A 76 -18.15 29.00 -5.77
CA MET A 76 -18.66 29.12 -7.13
C MET A 76 -17.88 30.15 -7.95
N LYS A 77 -17.48 31.25 -7.33
CA LYS A 77 -16.69 32.31 -7.96
C LYS A 77 -15.23 31.89 -8.21
N GLU A 78 -14.62 31.12 -7.31
CA GLU A 78 -13.30 30.49 -7.54
C GLU A 78 -13.34 29.45 -8.67
N MET A 79 -14.48 28.80 -8.89
CA MET A 79 -14.68 27.78 -9.93
C MET A 79 -15.22 28.36 -11.25
N GLU A 80 -15.26 29.69 -11.39
CA GLU A 80 -15.73 30.42 -12.58
C GLU A 80 -17.20 30.10 -13.00
N PHE A 81 -18.02 29.63 -12.06
CA PHE A 81 -19.46 29.43 -12.32
C PHE A 81 -20.20 30.77 -12.36
N LYS A 82 -21.11 30.93 -13.33
CA LYS A 82 -22.02 32.08 -13.38
C LYS A 82 -23.12 31.94 -12.34
N GLU A 83 -23.44 32.99 -11.60
CA GLU A 83 -24.56 32.99 -10.65
C GLU A 83 -25.91 32.86 -11.39
N GLY A 84 -26.80 31.98 -10.93
CA GLY A 84 -28.16 31.83 -11.48
C GLY A 84 -29.02 30.81 -10.72
N PRO A 85 -30.36 30.92 -10.74
CA PRO A 85 -31.27 29.98 -10.09
C PRO A 85 -31.47 28.73 -10.96
N GLY A 86 -30.80 27.62 -10.61
CA GLY A 86 -30.97 26.31 -11.23
C GLY A 86 -29.95 25.29 -10.75
N PHE A 87 -30.27 23.99 -10.81
CA PHE A 87 -29.37 22.87 -10.47
C PHE A 87 -28.25 22.63 -11.52
N GLY A 88 -27.70 23.69 -12.11
CA GLY A 88 -26.60 23.59 -13.08
C GLY A 88 -26.95 22.93 -14.42
N ILE A 89 -28.24 22.87 -14.80
CA ILE A 89 -28.69 22.16 -16.01
C ILE A 89 -28.91 23.13 -17.20
N GLN A 90 -29.06 24.44 -16.96
CA GLN A 90 -29.25 25.42 -18.03
C GLN A 90 -28.48 26.72 -17.72
N ASP A 91 -27.69 27.17 -18.69
CA ASP A 91 -26.97 28.45 -18.84
C ASP A 91 -25.81 28.83 -17.89
N GLN A 92 -25.41 27.98 -16.94
CA GLN A 92 -24.13 28.12 -16.22
C GLN A 92 -23.00 27.39 -16.97
N GLY A 93 -22.60 27.93 -18.13
CA GLY A 93 -21.49 27.38 -18.91
C GLY A 93 -20.13 27.50 -18.21
N MET A 94 -19.32 26.44 -18.30
CA MET A 94 -17.90 26.42 -17.93
C MET A 94 -17.12 27.45 -18.77
N ALA A 95 -16.05 28.03 -18.23
CA ALA A 95 -15.14 28.86 -19.00
C ALA A 95 -14.53 28.07 -20.16
N VAL A 96 -14.28 28.78 -21.27
CA VAL A 96 -13.67 28.24 -22.50
C VAL A 96 -12.27 27.71 -22.16
N PRO A 97 -11.90 26.49 -22.56
CA PRO A 97 -10.56 25.96 -22.31
C PRO A 97 -9.48 26.89 -22.88
N HIS A 98 -8.44 27.18 -22.10
CA HIS A 98 -7.24 27.84 -22.62
C HIS A 98 -6.63 26.99 -23.74
N SER A 99 -6.48 27.59 -24.93
CA SER A 99 -6.13 26.94 -26.19
C SER A 99 -4.67 26.51 -26.34
N ASP A 100 -3.84 26.65 -25.31
CA ASP A 100 -2.39 26.74 -25.51
C ASP A 100 -1.60 25.46 -25.18
N HIS A 101 -2.28 24.31 -25.06
CA HIS A 101 -1.61 23.01 -24.99
C HIS A 101 -2.21 22.03 -26.00
N HIS A 102 -1.37 21.60 -26.95
CA HIS A 102 -1.66 20.55 -27.91
C HIS A 102 -1.81 19.19 -27.20
N THR A 103 -2.97 18.92 -26.64
CA THR A 103 -3.64 17.60 -26.50
C THR A 103 -4.93 17.81 -25.73
N LEU A 104 -5.93 18.44 -26.38
CA LEU A 104 -7.30 18.20 -25.97
C LEU A 104 -7.64 16.78 -26.43
N PRO A 105 -7.96 15.83 -25.53
CA PRO A 105 -8.50 14.55 -25.94
C PRO A 105 -9.75 14.82 -26.77
N ASP A 106 -9.88 14.16 -27.90
CA ASP A 106 -11.10 14.22 -28.70
C ASP A 106 -12.24 13.69 -27.82
N TRP A 107 -13.13 14.58 -27.39
CA TRP A 107 -14.18 14.32 -26.41
C TRP A 107 -15.43 13.72 -27.07
N GLU A 108 -15.27 13.11 -28.25
CA GLU A 108 -16.19 12.04 -28.63
C GLU A 108 -16.27 11.11 -27.43
N MET A 109 -17.46 11.01 -26.82
CA MET A 109 -17.68 10.16 -25.65
C MET A 109 -17.24 8.76 -26.04
N GLU A 110 -16.00 8.39 -25.70
CA GLU A 110 -15.47 7.05 -25.90
C GLU A 110 -16.52 6.10 -25.34
N LYS A 111 -17.02 5.21 -26.20
CA LYS A 111 -17.83 4.11 -25.73
C LYS A 111 -16.93 3.32 -24.80
N MET A 112 -17.12 3.54 -23.50
CA MET A 112 -16.30 2.89 -22.50
C MET A 112 -16.68 1.41 -22.46
N GLU A 113 -15.80 0.58 -23.01
CA GLU A 113 -15.93 -0.87 -22.87
C GLU A 113 -15.48 -1.26 -21.47
N ILE A 114 -16.31 -2.06 -20.78
CA ILE A 114 -16.05 -2.57 -19.43
C ILE A 114 -15.09 -3.79 -19.50
N ILE A 115 -14.70 -4.20 -20.69
CA ILE A 115 -13.90 -5.40 -20.92
C ILE A 115 -12.43 -5.07 -20.65
N GLU A 116 -11.88 -5.71 -19.62
CA GLU A 116 -10.46 -5.70 -19.32
C GLU A 116 -9.81 -6.97 -19.89
N GLU A 117 -8.75 -6.80 -20.66
CA GLU A 117 -7.95 -7.92 -21.18
C GLU A 117 -6.66 -8.06 -20.35
N VAL A 118 -6.43 -9.26 -19.79
CA VAL A 118 -5.20 -9.57 -19.05
C VAL A 118 -4.10 -9.98 -20.02
N LYS A 119 -2.98 -9.26 -20.00
CA LYS A 119 -1.79 -9.56 -20.81
C LYS A 119 -0.75 -10.29 -19.96
N TRP A 120 -0.43 -11.50 -20.37
CA TRP A 120 0.56 -12.34 -19.71
C TRP A 120 1.94 -12.14 -20.31
N PHE A 121 2.96 -12.22 -19.46
CA PHE A 121 4.34 -12.31 -19.90
C PHE A 121 4.58 -13.64 -20.63
N PRO A 122 5.56 -13.69 -21.56
CA PRO A 122 5.99 -14.95 -22.11
C PRO A 122 6.49 -15.89 -20.99
N PRO A 123 6.46 -17.22 -21.19
CA PRO A 123 7.04 -18.15 -20.24
C PRO A 123 8.50 -17.80 -19.93
N SER A 124 8.89 -17.99 -18.67
CA SER A 124 10.27 -17.76 -18.24
C SER A 124 11.26 -18.59 -19.07
N PRO A 125 12.33 -17.99 -19.62
CA PRO A 125 13.32 -18.66 -20.47
C PRO A 125 14.22 -19.59 -19.66
N SER A 126 14.27 -19.41 -18.33
CA SER A 126 14.90 -20.33 -17.41
C SER A 126 13.93 -20.57 -16.24
N PRO A 127 13.14 -21.66 -16.27
CA PRO A 127 12.21 -22.01 -15.20
C PRO A 127 12.89 -22.49 -13.90
N LEU A 128 14.23 -22.54 -13.88
CA LEU A 128 15.00 -22.93 -12.71
C LEU A 128 15.72 -21.69 -12.17
N ALA A 129 15.17 -21.11 -11.09
CA ALA A 129 15.89 -20.19 -10.21
C ALA A 129 17.27 -20.75 -9.76
N LEU A 130 17.47 -22.07 -9.85
CA LEU A 130 18.76 -22.74 -9.64
C LEU A 130 19.89 -22.29 -10.60
N ASP A 131 19.58 -21.82 -11.80
CA ASP A 131 20.59 -21.38 -12.78
C ASP A 131 20.92 -19.89 -12.68
N LEU A 132 20.09 -19.11 -11.98
CA LEU A 132 20.45 -17.75 -11.59
C LEU A 132 21.48 -17.87 -10.46
N LYS A 133 22.76 -18.01 -10.82
CA LYS A 133 23.89 -17.81 -9.90
C LYS A 133 23.90 -16.35 -9.46
N LEU A 134 22.96 -15.99 -8.59
CA LEU A 134 22.90 -14.71 -7.90
C LEU A 134 24.09 -14.69 -6.95
N ASP A 135 25.20 -14.18 -7.46
CA ASP A 135 26.40 -13.88 -6.68
C ASP A 135 26.21 -12.51 -6.02
N GLU A 136 26.92 -12.24 -4.93
CA GLU A 136 26.96 -10.92 -4.29
C GLU A 136 27.34 -9.81 -5.29
N LYS A 137 28.08 -10.17 -6.34
CA LYS A 137 28.42 -9.30 -7.48
C LYS A 137 27.21 -8.73 -8.23
N CYS A 138 26.05 -9.38 -8.15
CA CYS A 138 24.80 -8.88 -8.72
C CYS A 138 24.24 -7.69 -7.93
N ILE A 139 24.61 -7.54 -6.65
CA ILE A 139 24.17 -6.45 -5.79
C ILE A 139 25.11 -5.25 -5.99
N LYS A 140 24.61 -4.22 -6.66
CA LYS A 140 25.35 -2.96 -6.87
C LYS A 140 24.95 -1.93 -5.82
N ILE A 141 25.86 -1.65 -4.89
CA ILE A 141 25.70 -0.56 -3.92
C ILE A 141 26.21 0.73 -4.55
N GLY A 142 25.31 1.70 -4.70
CA GLY A 142 25.60 3.00 -5.30
C GLY A 142 25.12 4.16 -4.46
N ARG A 143 25.31 5.38 -4.97
CA ARG A 143 24.76 6.59 -4.35
C ARG A 143 23.24 6.53 -4.36
N ARG A 144 22.61 7.07 -3.32
CA ARG A 144 21.15 7.21 -3.26
C ARG A 144 20.69 8.09 -4.43
N VAL A 145 19.88 7.51 -5.31
CA VAL A 145 19.20 8.23 -6.40
C VAL A 145 18.23 9.24 -5.78
N LYS A 146 18.33 10.50 -6.22
CA LYS A 146 17.45 11.61 -5.80
C LYS A 146 16.52 12.08 -6.93
N ASP A 147 16.68 11.55 -8.13
CA ASP A 147 15.92 11.95 -9.31
C ASP A 147 15.64 10.73 -10.20
N SER A 148 14.36 10.36 -10.32
CA SER A 148 13.89 9.25 -11.16
C SER A 148 13.91 9.59 -12.66
N ARG A 149 14.07 10.86 -13.05
CA ARG A 149 14.08 11.33 -14.46
C ARG A 149 15.29 10.90 -15.27
N GLN A 150 16.33 10.37 -14.61
CA GLN A 150 17.57 9.96 -15.27
C GLN A 150 17.51 8.53 -15.82
N GLU A 151 16.45 7.78 -15.50
CA GLU A 151 16.32 6.37 -15.89
C GLU A 151 15.58 6.25 -17.24
N ASP A 152 16.32 6.02 -18.32
CA ASP A 152 15.80 5.82 -19.68
C ASP A 152 15.99 4.38 -20.22
N SER A 153 16.38 3.45 -19.34
CA SER A 153 16.74 2.07 -19.72
C SER A 153 15.58 1.26 -20.30
N TYR A 154 14.35 1.50 -19.82
CA TYR A 154 13.17 0.69 -20.18
C TYR A 154 12.02 1.49 -20.78
N PHE A 155 12.07 2.83 -20.69
CA PHE A 155 10.98 3.72 -21.10
C PHE A 155 11.47 4.79 -22.06
N LYS A 156 10.63 5.13 -23.03
CA LYS A 156 10.93 6.24 -23.94
C LYS A 156 10.91 7.56 -23.14
N LYS A 157 12.03 8.26 -23.19
CA LYS A 157 12.27 9.50 -22.43
C LYS A 157 11.18 10.58 -22.63
N ASN A 158 10.63 10.68 -23.83
CA ASN A 158 9.53 11.63 -24.10
C ASN A 158 8.28 11.29 -23.28
N ILE A 159 7.83 10.03 -23.29
CA ILE A 159 6.65 9.59 -22.53
C ILE A 159 6.85 9.79 -21.03
N LEU A 160 8.04 9.46 -20.52
CA LEU A 160 8.36 9.65 -19.11
C LEU A 160 8.35 11.14 -18.72
N ASN A 161 8.93 12.00 -19.57
CA ASN A 161 8.92 13.45 -19.32
C ASN A 161 7.50 14.02 -19.36
N ASP A 162 6.69 13.65 -20.36
CA ASP A 162 5.31 14.12 -20.50
C ASP A 162 4.48 13.73 -19.27
N LEU A 163 4.64 12.48 -18.78
CA LEU A 163 4.01 12.03 -17.55
C LEU A 163 4.43 12.85 -16.33
N LEU A 164 5.73 13.06 -16.15
CA LEU A 164 6.26 13.76 -14.99
C LEU A 164 5.89 15.24 -15.01
N LEU A 165 5.80 15.85 -16.20
CA LEU A 165 5.26 17.19 -16.39
C LEU A 165 3.79 17.23 -15.97
N ALA A 166 2.95 16.31 -16.46
CA ALA A 166 1.54 16.23 -16.07
C ALA A 166 1.37 16.04 -14.56
N LYS A 167 2.18 15.20 -13.90
CA LYS A 167 2.18 15.06 -12.44
C LYS A 167 2.53 16.39 -11.74
N SER A 168 3.54 17.11 -12.24
CA SER A 168 3.99 18.38 -11.66
C SER A 168 2.96 19.51 -11.77
N GLU A 169 2.16 19.54 -12.84
CA GLU A 169 1.08 20.52 -13.01
C GLU A 169 -0.02 20.35 -11.97
N LEU A 170 -0.26 19.11 -11.52
CA LEU A 170 -1.25 18.82 -10.49
C LEU A 170 -0.80 19.16 -9.07
N HIS A 171 0.51 19.35 -8.84
CA HIS A 171 1.08 19.54 -7.51
C HIS A 171 0.63 20.86 -6.84
N ASN A 172 0.33 21.90 -7.62
CA ASN A 172 -0.10 23.20 -7.09
C ASN A 172 -1.63 23.32 -6.89
N ILE A 173 -2.39 22.26 -7.20
CA ILE A 173 -3.84 22.24 -7.05
C ILE A 173 -4.21 21.83 -5.62
N LYS A 174 -5.11 22.58 -4.98
CA LYS A 174 -5.62 22.23 -3.64
C LYS A 174 -6.20 20.81 -3.63
N ASP A 175 -5.85 20.00 -2.62
CA ASP A 175 -6.26 18.59 -2.49
C ASP A 175 -7.76 18.33 -2.69
N TRP A 176 -8.62 19.22 -2.17
CA TRP A 176 -10.07 19.04 -2.28
C TRP A 176 -10.56 19.26 -3.73
N CYS A 177 -9.98 20.22 -4.46
CA CYS A 177 -10.28 20.44 -5.87
C CYS A 177 -9.89 19.21 -6.68
N LEU A 178 -8.69 18.70 -6.42
CA LEU A 178 -8.13 17.54 -7.11
C LEU A 178 -8.93 16.27 -6.85
N ARG A 179 -9.30 16.01 -5.59
CA ARG A 179 -10.19 14.90 -5.21
C ARG A 179 -11.56 15.02 -5.88
N SER A 180 -12.11 16.23 -5.95
CA SER A 180 -13.42 16.50 -6.54
C SER A 180 -13.41 16.31 -8.07
N ALA A 181 -12.41 16.86 -8.76
CA ALA A 181 -12.20 16.67 -10.19
C ALA A 181 -11.99 15.19 -10.54
N ARG A 182 -11.11 14.50 -9.80
CA ARG A 182 -10.87 13.06 -9.96
C ARG A 182 -12.13 12.23 -9.78
N SER A 183 -12.97 12.56 -8.79
CA SER A 183 -14.23 11.85 -8.55
C SER A 183 -15.24 12.00 -9.69
N ARG A 184 -15.20 13.12 -10.43
CA ARG A 184 -16.06 13.36 -11.60
C ARG A 184 -15.48 12.79 -12.89
N ALA A 185 -14.16 12.77 -13.00
CA ALA A 185 -13.44 12.28 -14.17
C ALA A 185 -13.32 10.76 -14.22
N ASN A 186 -13.36 10.07 -13.07
CA ASN A 186 -13.24 8.62 -13.02
C ASN A 186 -14.61 7.94 -13.26
N PRO A 187 -14.82 7.25 -14.40
CA PRO A 187 -16.09 6.60 -14.72
C PRO A 187 -16.43 5.44 -13.78
N PHE A 188 -15.44 4.85 -13.12
CA PHE A 188 -15.61 3.76 -12.16
C PHE A 188 -15.78 4.23 -10.71
N GLU A 189 -15.78 5.54 -10.44
CA GLU A 189 -15.79 6.06 -9.06
C GLU A 189 -17.07 5.70 -8.29
N LEU A 190 -18.20 5.50 -8.98
CA LEU A 190 -19.48 5.16 -8.37
C LEU A 190 -19.49 3.77 -7.69
N ILE A 191 -18.58 2.87 -8.06
CA ILE A 191 -18.45 1.54 -7.44
C ILE A 191 -18.09 1.68 -5.95
N LYS A 192 -17.25 2.67 -5.61
CA LYS A 192 -16.76 2.94 -4.25
C LYS A 192 -16.26 1.64 -3.59
N SER A 193 -16.76 1.31 -2.40
CA SER A 193 -16.44 0.09 -1.66
C SER A 193 -17.54 -0.98 -1.74
N ALA A 194 -18.62 -0.73 -2.48
CA ALA A 194 -19.85 -1.53 -2.49
C ALA A 194 -20.28 -1.96 -1.06
N ILE A 195 -20.21 -3.26 -0.75
CA ILE A 195 -20.61 -3.85 0.54
C ILE A 195 -19.46 -4.00 1.55
N PHE A 196 -18.23 -3.63 1.17
CA PHE A 196 -17.02 -3.81 1.96
C PHE A 196 -16.62 -2.54 2.71
N GLN A 197 -15.73 -2.68 3.69
CA GLN A 197 -15.24 -1.58 4.52
C GLN A 197 -14.52 -0.50 3.70
N ASN A 198 -13.85 -0.89 2.60
CA ASN A 198 -13.04 0.01 1.78
C ASN A 198 -12.96 -0.48 0.32
N ARG A 199 -12.35 0.34 -0.52
CA ARG A 199 -12.24 0.07 -1.96
C ARG A 199 -11.16 -0.94 -2.33
N ALA A 200 -10.23 -1.26 -1.43
CA ALA A 200 -9.23 -2.29 -1.70
C ALA A 200 -9.93 -3.64 -1.92
N ALA A 201 -10.95 -3.97 -1.14
CA ALA A 201 -11.77 -5.17 -1.35
C ALA A 201 -12.30 -5.27 -2.80
N ILE A 202 -12.74 -4.15 -3.38
CA ILE A 202 -13.23 -4.09 -4.77
C ILE A 202 -12.09 -4.31 -5.78
N LYS A 203 -10.87 -3.84 -5.49
CA LYS A 203 -9.72 -4.13 -6.35
C LYS A 203 -9.46 -5.63 -6.42
N LEU A 204 -9.48 -6.31 -5.28
CA LEU A 204 -9.31 -7.76 -5.26
C LEU A 204 -10.48 -8.48 -5.93
N ALA A 205 -11.73 -8.05 -5.69
CA ALA A 205 -12.90 -8.61 -6.37
C ALA A 205 -12.81 -8.47 -7.90
N ASN A 206 -12.35 -7.33 -8.39
CA ASN A 206 -12.12 -7.08 -9.81
C ASN A 206 -11.02 -8.00 -10.34
N LEU A 207 -9.87 -8.08 -9.67
CA LEU A 207 -8.74 -8.91 -10.09
C LEU A 207 -9.09 -10.40 -10.08
N ASP A 208 -9.76 -10.87 -9.04
CA ASP A 208 -10.21 -12.26 -8.92
C ASP A 208 -11.17 -12.62 -10.06
N ALA A 209 -12.10 -11.73 -10.41
CA ALA A 209 -12.98 -11.93 -11.56
C ALA A 209 -12.24 -11.95 -12.91
N LEU A 210 -11.12 -11.23 -13.05
CA LEU A 210 -10.32 -11.21 -14.29
C LEU A 210 -9.52 -12.48 -14.54
N VAL A 211 -9.27 -13.26 -13.48
CA VAL A 211 -8.54 -14.54 -13.56
C VAL A 211 -9.47 -15.73 -13.29
N ASP A 212 -10.74 -15.61 -13.67
CA ASP A 212 -11.77 -16.65 -13.53
C ASP A 212 -11.91 -17.18 -12.09
N PHE A 213 -11.81 -16.27 -11.12
CA PHE A 213 -11.88 -16.53 -9.67
C PHE A 213 -10.79 -17.44 -9.11
N GLN A 214 -9.67 -17.62 -9.83
CA GLN A 214 -8.57 -18.48 -9.38
C GLN A 214 -7.81 -17.94 -8.16
N LEU A 215 -7.96 -16.66 -7.77
CA LEU A 215 -7.36 -16.17 -6.52
C LEU A 215 -8.06 -16.79 -5.32
N THR A 216 -9.39 -16.90 -5.35
CA THR A 216 -10.17 -17.47 -4.24
C THR A 216 -10.53 -18.95 -4.44
N ASP A 217 -10.50 -19.47 -5.66
CA ASP A 217 -10.81 -20.86 -5.97
C ASP A 217 -9.75 -21.44 -6.93
N PRO A 218 -8.51 -21.66 -6.44
CA PRO A 218 -7.42 -22.13 -7.29
C PRO A 218 -7.75 -23.49 -7.89
N LYS A 219 -7.34 -23.70 -9.14
CA LYS A 219 -7.70 -24.87 -9.95
C LYS A 219 -6.48 -25.73 -10.27
N ASP A 220 -6.69 -27.04 -10.38
CA ASP A 220 -5.70 -27.97 -10.93
C ASP A 220 -5.68 -27.92 -12.47
N ALA A 221 -4.79 -28.69 -13.08
CA ALA A 221 -4.64 -28.76 -14.54
C ALA A 221 -5.91 -29.28 -15.26
N ASP A 222 -6.78 -30.00 -14.55
CA ASP A 222 -8.05 -30.53 -15.07
C ASP A 222 -9.22 -29.54 -14.84
N GLY A 223 -8.96 -28.38 -14.21
CA GLY A 223 -9.94 -27.34 -13.92
C GLY A 223 -10.76 -27.58 -12.65
N ASN A 224 -10.38 -28.54 -11.81
CA ASN A 224 -11.06 -28.80 -10.54
C ASN A 224 -10.49 -27.92 -9.42
N SER A 225 -11.32 -27.54 -8.46
CA SER A 225 -10.85 -26.81 -7.28
C SER A 225 -9.84 -27.62 -6.49
N ILE A 226 -8.66 -27.03 -6.24
CA ILE A 226 -7.63 -27.64 -5.38
C ILE A 226 -8.13 -27.72 -3.94
N VAL A 227 -8.89 -26.70 -3.50
CA VAL A 227 -9.54 -26.68 -2.19
C VAL A 227 -11.05 -26.46 -2.38
N PRO A 228 -11.82 -27.52 -2.65
CA PRO A 228 -13.27 -27.42 -2.83
C PRO A 228 -13.96 -26.85 -1.60
N ASN A 229 -14.99 -26.01 -1.82
CA ASN A 229 -15.78 -25.44 -0.74
C ASN A 229 -16.93 -26.36 -0.31
N VAL A 230 -16.57 -27.52 0.24
CA VAL A 230 -17.51 -28.55 0.74
C VAL A 230 -17.11 -29.00 2.14
N ALA A 231 -18.10 -29.30 2.99
CA ALA A 231 -17.91 -29.61 4.41
C ALA A 231 -17.04 -30.86 4.65
N GLU A 232 -17.03 -31.77 3.70
CA GLU A 232 -16.30 -33.04 3.77
C GLU A 232 -14.83 -32.92 3.40
N TYR A 233 -14.40 -31.79 2.80
CA TYR A 233 -13.01 -31.60 2.41
C TYR A 233 -12.17 -31.18 3.63
N PRO A 234 -11.06 -31.87 3.92
CA PRO A 234 -10.38 -31.75 5.21
C PRO A 234 -9.46 -30.51 5.32
N GLU A 235 -9.06 -29.90 4.20
CA GLU A 235 -8.10 -28.79 4.18
C GLU A 235 -8.81 -27.45 3.93
N LEU A 236 -8.42 -26.41 4.68
CA LEU A 236 -8.91 -25.05 4.52
C LEU A 236 -8.14 -24.30 3.42
N PHE A 237 -8.77 -23.29 2.83
CA PHE A 237 -8.07 -22.36 1.96
C PHE A 237 -7.24 -21.36 2.79
N TYR A 238 -5.93 -21.60 2.87
CA TYR A 238 -5.01 -20.69 3.54
C TYR A 238 -4.59 -19.49 2.67
N PHE A 239 -4.62 -18.28 3.22
CA PHE A 239 -4.10 -17.07 2.57
C PHE A 239 -3.29 -16.20 3.54
N ALA A 240 -2.44 -15.33 2.99
CA ALA A 240 -1.72 -14.30 3.74
C ALA A 240 -2.00 -12.91 3.18
N ASP A 241 -2.17 -11.91 4.04
CA ASP A 241 -2.46 -10.52 3.67
C ASP A 241 -1.52 -9.57 4.43
N VAL A 242 -0.49 -9.04 3.76
CA VAL A 242 0.55 -8.20 4.38
C VAL A 242 0.50 -6.76 3.90
N CYS A 243 0.88 -5.82 4.77
CA CYS A 243 0.82 -4.38 4.48
C CYS A 243 -0.58 -3.88 4.07
N SER A 244 -1.64 -4.57 4.52
CA SER A 244 -3.00 -4.39 4.01
C SER A 244 -3.99 -3.83 5.01
N GLY A 245 -3.53 -3.23 6.12
CA GLY A 245 -4.43 -2.48 7.00
C GLY A 245 -5.22 -1.43 6.21
N PRO A 246 -6.56 -1.37 6.35
CA PRO A 246 -7.36 -1.93 7.43
C PRO A 246 -7.95 -3.35 7.21
N GLY A 247 -7.57 -4.06 6.13
CA GLY A 247 -7.96 -5.46 5.88
C GLY A 247 -8.99 -5.68 4.76
N GLY A 248 -9.04 -4.80 3.75
CA GLY A 248 -10.04 -4.90 2.67
C GLY A 248 -9.89 -6.16 1.81
N PHE A 249 -8.67 -6.60 1.52
CA PHE A 249 -8.41 -7.84 0.79
C PHE A 249 -8.85 -9.06 1.59
N THR A 250 -8.43 -9.13 2.85
CA THR A 250 -8.91 -10.13 3.82
C THR A 250 -10.45 -10.21 3.85
N GLU A 251 -11.14 -9.07 3.95
CA GLU A 251 -12.61 -9.04 4.02
C GLU A 251 -13.26 -9.69 2.78
N TYR A 252 -12.72 -9.41 1.58
CA TYR A 252 -13.20 -10.01 0.33
C TYR A 252 -13.00 -11.53 0.30
N VAL A 253 -11.79 -12.01 0.64
CA VAL A 253 -11.50 -13.46 0.63
C VAL A 253 -12.40 -14.20 1.60
N LEU A 254 -12.57 -13.68 2.82
CA LEU A 254 -13.45 -14.26 3.83
C LEU A 254 -14.93 -14.18 3.43
N TRP A 255 -15.36 -13.12 2.74
CA TRP A 255 -16.72 -13.03 2.21
C TRP A 255 -16.97 -14.08 1.12
N LYS A 256 -15.99 -14.28 0.23
CA LYS A 256 -16.10 -15.21 -0.90
C LYS A 256 -16.02 -16.68 -0.46
N ARG A 257 -15.14 -17.01 0.49
CA ARG A 257 -14.90 -18.38 0.97
C ARG A 257 -15.71 -18.77 2.20
N GLY A 258 -16.10 -17.80 3.01
CA GLY A 258 -16.79 -18.03 4.26
C GLY A 258 -15.90 -18.79 5.26
N TRP A 259 -16.45 -19.86 5.83
CA TRP A 259 -15.80 -20.68 6.86
C TRP A 259 -14.62 -21.51 6.33
N ASN A 260 -14.55 -21.75 5.01
CA ASN A 260 -13.52 -22.57 4.37
C ASN A 260 -12.31 -21.75 3.90
N ALA A 261 -11.92 -20.75 4.69
CA ALA A 261 -10.67 -20.03 4.52
C ALA A 261 -10.10 -19.69 5.89
N HIS A 262 -8.77 -19.65 5.97
CA HIS A 262 -8.06 -19.20 7.15
C HIS A 262 -6.92 -18.28 6.73
N GLY A 263 -6.86 -17.09 7.30
CA GLY A 263 -5.98 -16.03 6.86
C GLY A 263 -4.98 -15.60 7.93
N PHE A 264 -3.79 -15.24 7.49
CA PHE A 264 -2.75 -14.67 8.36
C PHE A 264 -2.38 -13.28 7.86
N GLY A 265 -2.16 -12.32 8.76
CA GLY A 265 -1.83 -10.96 8.34
C GLY A 265 -0.76 -10.29 9.17
N MET A 266 0.03 -9.44 8.52
CA MET A 266 1.01 -8.58 9.17
C MET A 266 0.95 -7.19 8.55
N THR A 267 0.76 -6.16 9.38
CA THR A 267 0.72 -4.77 8.93
C THR A 267 1.21 -3.85 10.04
N LEU A 268 1.58 -2.62 9.69
CA LEU A 268 2.03 -1.64 10.67
C LEU A 268 0.93 -1.35 11.69
N ARG A 269 1.30 -1.27 12.97
CA ARG A 269 0.40 -0.91 14.06
C ARG A 269 -0.18 0.52 13.93
N ASN A 270 -1.13 0.82 14.81
CA ASN A 270 -1.78 2.15 14.97
C ASN A 270 -2.67 2.54 13.78
N ASP A 271 -2.41 3.68 13.14
CA ASP A 271 -3.25 4.22 12.06
C ASP A 271 -3.28 3.32 10.81
N CYS A 272 -2.30 2.43 10.68
CA CYS A 272 -2.18 1.46 9.60
C CYS A 272 -2.68 0.07 9.99
N ASP A 273 -3.25 -0.12 11.19
CA ASP A 273 -3.61 -1.45 11.69
C ASP A 273 -4.87 -2.02 11.02
N PHE A 274 -5.06 -3.33 11.12
CA PHE A 274 -6.28 -4.01 10.74
C PHE A 274 -7.48 -3.47 11.53
N ARG A 275 -8.60 -3.25 10.83
CA ARG A 275 -9.87 -2.81 11.40
C ARG A 275 -10.89 -3.93 11.27
N LEU A 276 -10.58 -5.07 11.90
CA LEU A 276 -11.42 -6.26 11.90
C LEU A 276 -12.82 -5.98 12.47
N ASP A 277 -12.92 -5.04 13.41
CA ASP A 277 -14.16 -4.52 13.98
C ASP A 277 -15.09 -3.85 12.94
N LYS A 278 -14.53 -3.43 11.81
CA LYS A 278 -15.23 -2.70 10.74
C LYS A 278 -15.56 -3.54 9.52
N PHE A 279 -15.32 -4.85 9.56
CA PHE A 279 -15.72 -5.72 8.46
C PHE A 279 -17.25 -5.71 8.36
N THR A 280 -17.76 -5.41 7.17
CA THR A 280 -19.19 -5.27 6.89
C THR A 280 -19.74 -6.46 6.13
N ALA A 281 -18.91 -7.14 5.33
CA ALA A 281 -19.31 -8.24 4.48
C ALA A 281 -18.98 -9.62 5.06
N SER A 282 -18.01 -9.74 5.96
CA SER A 282 -17.54 -11.04 6.48
C SER A 282 -17.17 -11.01 7.96
N SER A 283 -17.11 -12.19 8.57
CA SER A 283 -16.62 -12.35 9.94
C SER A 283 -15.10 -12.53 9.91
N PRO A 284 -14.33 -11.76 10.70
CA PRO A 284 -12.87 -11.88 10.77
C PRO A 284 -12.39 -13.05 11.63
N VAL A 285 -13.29 -13.92 12.14
CA VAL A 285 -12.95 -15.01 13.08
C VAL A 285 -11.89 -15.97 12.53
N MET A 286 -11.86 -16.16 11.22
CA MET A 286 -10.88 -17.02 10.56
C MET A 286 -9.60 -16.27 10.13
N PHE A 287 -9.32 -15.12 10.73
CA PHE A 287 -8.15 -14.31 10.42
C PHE A 287 -7.31 -14.01 11.67
N GLU A 288 -6.02 -14.28 11.58
CA GLU A 288 -5.06 -14.06 12.65
C GLU A 288 -4.05 -12.98 12.27
N ALA A 289 -4.10 -11.85 12.98
CA ALA A 289 -3.12 -10.79 12.85
C ALA A 289 -1.89 -11.08 13.72
N PHE A 290 -0.70 -10.96 13.13
CA PHE A 290 0.60 -11.24 13.74
C PHE A 290 1.57 -10.09 13.41
N TYR A 291 2.22 -9.51 14.42
CA TYR A 291 2.97 -8.26 14.27
C TYR A 291 4.49 -8.44 14.42
N GLY A 292 5.00 -9.66 14.24
CA GLY A 292 6.43 -9.95 14.19
C GLY A 292 6.93 -10.69 15.43
N GLU A 293 8.21 -10.50 15.76
CA GLU A 293 8.92 -11.27 16.78
C GLU A 293 8.25 -11.21 18.16
N ASP A 294 7.72 -10.04 18.52
CA ASP A 294 7.00 -9.80 19.77
C ASP A 294 5.50 -10.19 19.69
N GLY A 295 5.10 -10.92 18.65
CA GLY A 295 3.74 -11.44 18.47
C GLY A 295 2.70 -10.33 18.38
N ILE A 296 1.82 -10.23 19.39
CA ILE A 296 0.85 -9.15 19.44
C ILE A 296 1.52 -7.82 19.78
N ASP A 297 2.58 -7.76 20.57
CA ASP A 297 3.19 -6.49 20.98
C ASP A 297 4.18 -5.92 19.94
N GLY A 298 4.36 -6.63 18.81
CA GLY A 298 5.21 -6.20 17.71
C GLY A 298 4.64 -5.03 16.91
N ASP A 299 5.49 -4.44 16.05
CA ASP A 299 5.15 -3.26 15.24
C ASP A 299 4.59 -3.59 13.85
N GLY A 300 4.75 -4.84 13.41
CA GLY A 300 4.34 -5.32 12.08
C GLY A 300 5.12 -4.70 10.93
N ASP A 301 6.32 -4.16 11.17
CA ASP A 301 7.19 -3.62 10.12
C ASP A 301 7.79 -4.76 9.28
N ILE A 302 7.26 -4.95 8.08
CA ILE A 302 7.72 -5.96 7.11
C ILE A 302 9.19 -5.76 6.70
N THR A 303 9.77 -4.58 6.93
CA THR A 303 11.13 -4.27 6.52
C THR A 303 12.19 -4.76 7.50
N LYS A 304 11.77 -5.29 8.65
CA LYS A 304 12.64 -5.92 9.66
C LYS A 304 12.77 -7.42 9.39
N GLY A 305 14.02 -7.90 9.38
CA GLY A 305 14.33 -9.32 9.13
C GLY A 305 13.70 -10.26 10.16
N SER A 306 13.72 -9.90 11.46
CA SER A 306 13.14 -10.75 12.51
C SER A 306 11.61 -10.85 12.40
N ASN A 307 10.93 -9.79 11.94
CA ASN A 307 9.49 -9.83 11.67
C ASN A 307 9.16 -10.73 10.47
N LEU A 308 9.96 -10.69 9.40
CA LEU A 308 9.79 -11.59 8.26
C LEU A 308 9.98 -13.06 8.64
N GLU A 309 11.04 -13.35 9.40
CA GLU A 309 11.33 -14.71 9.85
C GLU A 309 10.25 -15.25 10.81
N SER A 310 9.87 -14.47 11.81
CA SER A 310 8.82 -14.86 12.76
C SER A 310 7.46 -15.03 12.09
N PHE A 311 7.05 -14.13 11.18
CA PHE A 311 5.82 -14.29 10.42
C PHE A 311 5.84 -15.53 9.53
N SER A 312 6.96 -15.80 8.84
CA SER A 312 7.12 -17.01 8.04
C SER A 312 6.99 -18.28 8.88
N ASN A 313 7.70 -18.35 10.00
CA ASN A 313 7.62 -19.48 10.93
C ASN A 313 6.20 -19.68 11.48
N PHE A 314 5.49 -18.59 11.79
CA PHE A 314 4.11 -18.63 12.24
C PHE A 314 3.17 -19.19 11.16
N VAL A 315 3.28 -18.71 9.91
CA VAL A 315 2.45 -19.20 8.81
C VAL A 315 2.74 -20.66 8.48
N LEU A 316 4.01 -21.05 8.37
CA LEU A 316 4.38 -22.43 8.05
C LEU A 316 3.92 -23.43 9.13
N LYS A 317 4.08 -23.07 10.40
CA LYS A 317 3.62 -23.89 11.53
C LYS A 317 2.11 -24.16 11.49
N ASN A 318 1.33 -23.17 11.07
CA ASN A 318 -0.14 -23.26 10.99
C ASN A 318 -0.66 -23.75 9.63
N THR A 319 0.22 -24.18 8.73
CA THR A 319 -0.14 -24.66 7.37
C THR A 319 0.55 -25.98 7.02
N ASP A 320 0.81 -26.83 8.02
CA ASP A 320 1.51 -28.11 7.87
C ASP A 320 2.84 -28.01 7.14
N GLN A 321 3.58 -26.91 7.35
CA GLN A 321 4.83 -26.59 6.65
C GLN A 321 4.70 -26.46 5.12
N LYS A 322 3.48 -26.35 4.60
CA LYS A 322 3.25 -26.17 3.16
C LYS A 322 3.26 -24.70 2.76
N GLY A 323 2.80 -23.79 3.62
CA GLY A 323 2.57 -22.39 3.27
C GLY A 323 1.14 -22.11 2.79
N VAL A 324 0.88 -20.88 2.32
CA VAL A 324 -0.45 -20.41 1.91
C VAL A 324 -0.72 -20.59 0.42
N HIS A 325 -2.00 -20.73 0.04
CA HIS A 325 -2.44 -20.82 -1.36
C HIS A 325 -2.38 -19.46 -2.07
N LEU A 326 -2.71 -18.39 -1.34
CA LEU A 326 -2.74 -17.03 -1.86
C LEU A 326 -1.97 -16.11 -0.93
N PHE A 327 -1.00 -15.38 -1.47
CA PHE A 327 -0.33 -14.29 -0.78
C PHE A 327 -0.73 -12.96 -1.41
N MET A 328 -1.12 -11.98 -0.59
CA MET A 328 -1.55 -10.66 -1.03
C MET A 328 -0.77 -9.57 -0.30
N ALA A 329 -0.43 -8.51 -1.02
CA ALA A 329 0.25 -7.35 -0.45
C ALA A 329 -0.20 -6.02 -1.11
N ASP A 330 -0.77 -5.09 -0.32
CA ASP A 330 -1.22 -3.74 -0.78
C ASP A 330 -0.36 -2.60 -0.21
N GLY A 331 0.93 -2.86 0.04
CA GLY A 331 1.82 -1.91 0.69
C GLY A 331 1.92 -0.55 0.00
N GLY A 332 1.95 0.48 0.84
CA GLY A 332 2.05 1.87 0.40
C GLY A 332 2.03 2.81 1.60
N PHE A 333 2.67 3.96 1.44
CA PHE A 333 2.66 5.02 2.42
C PHE A 333 2.50 6.37 1.72
N SER A 334 2.16 7.39 2.50
CA SER A 334 2.01 8.75 2.00
C SER A 334 3.38 9.31 1.59
N VAL A 335 3.45 9.85 0.38
CA VAL A 335 4.63 10.51 -0.20
C VAL A 335 4.28 11.94 -0.64
N VAL A 336 3.39 12.58 0.11
CA VAL A 336 2.90 13.93 -0.21
C VAL A 336 4.07 14.90 -0.36
N GLY A 337 4.15 15.56 -1.51
CA GLY A 337 5.23 16.48 -1.90
C GLY A 337 6.44 15.82 -2.56
N GLU A 338 6.50 14.49 -2.62
CA GLU A 338 7.57 13.71 -3.28
C GLU A 338 6.99 12.58 -4.15
N GLU A 339 5.82 12.78 -4.76
CA GLU A 339 5.07 11.76 -5.51
C GLU A 339 5.89 11.17 -6.68
N ILE A 340 6.74 11.99 -7.29
CA ILE A 340 7.66 11.57 -8.37
C ILE A 340 8.69 10.52 -7.89
N LEU A 341 9.00 10.50 -6.59
CA LEU A 341 9.99 9.59 -6.00
C LEU A 341 9.35 8.35 -5.37
N GLN A 342 8.04 8.15 -5.52
CA GLN A 342 7.32 7.08 -4.84
C GLN A 342 7.91 5.69 -5.05
N GLU A 343 8.29 5.36 -6.28
CA GLU A 343 8.96 4.09 -6.59
C GLU A 343 10.26 3.92 -5.79
N VAL A 344 11.12 4.94 -5.82
CA VAL A 344 12.42 4.93 -5.15
C VAL A 344 12.27 4.83 -3.63
N LEU A 345 11.28 5.53 -3.07
CA LEU A 345 10.97 5.48 -1.64
C LEU A 345 10.35 4.13 -1.24
N SER A 346 9.56 3.51 -2.12
CA SER A 346 8.87 2.23 -1.86
C SER A 346 9.73 1.00 -2.12
N LYS A 347 10.92 1.14 -2.72
CA LYS A 347 11.77 0.02 -3.15
C LYS A 347 12.05 -1.02 -2.06
N ARG A 348 12.21 -0.60 -0.79
CA ARG A 348 12.45 -1.51 0.34
C ARG A 348 11.19 -2.33 0.66
N ILE A 349 10.02 -1.70 0.60
CA ILE A 349 8.73 -2.38 0.79
C ILE A 349 8.47 -3.35 -0.37
N TYR A 350 8.80 -3.00 -1.62
CA TYR A 350 8.71 -3.95 -2.74
C TYR A 350 9.52 -5.21 -2.47
N LEU A 351 10.80 -5.05 -2.12
CA LEU A 351 11.69 -6.18 -1.84
C LEU A 351 11.16 -7.04 -0.69
N CYS A 352 10.77 -6.42 0.43
CA CYS A 352 10.33 -7.15 1.61
C CYS A 352 8.98 -7.84 1.42
N GLN A 353 8.03 -7.25 0.70
CA GLN A 353 6.77 -7.92 0.35
C GLN A 353 7.00 -9.12 -0.57
N SER A 354 7.87 -8.96 -1.58
CA SER A 354 8.26 -10.04 -2.47
C SER A 354 8.95 -11.18 -1.71
N LEU A 355 9.91 -10.86 -0.86
CA LEU A 355 10.59 -11.84 -0.02
C LEU A 355 9.62 -12.55 0.93
N CYS A 356 8.73 -11.79 1.59
CA CYS A 356 7.72 -12.38 2.47
C CYS A 356 6.84 -13.38 1.73
N GLY A 357 6.37 -13.04 0.51
CA GLY A 357 5.57 -13.96 -0.29
C GLY A 357 6.32 -15.23 -0.64
N LEU A 358 7.57 -15.11 -1.09
CA LEU A 358 8.42 -16.27 -1.40
C LEU A 358 8.70 -17.16 -0.17
N LEU A 359 8.71 -16.61 1.04
CA LEU A 359 8.93 -17.36 2.27
C LEU A 359 7.69 -18.16 2.73
N VAL A 360 6.49 -17.69 2.41
CA VAL A 360 5.24 -18.25 2.98
C VAL A 360 4.33 -18.92 1.95
N LEU A 361 4.57 -18.73 0.66
CA LEU A 361 3.80 -19.36 -0.40
C LEU A 361 4.10 -20.84 -0.50
N ARG A 362 3.04 -21.64 -0.70
CA ARG A 362 3.19 -23.04 -1.09
C ARG A 362 3.52 -23.16 -2.57
N LYS A 363 4.13 -24.27 -2.95
CA LYS A 363 4.25 -24.66 -4.37
C LYS A 363 2.86 -24.74 -5.01
N GLY A 364 2.73 -24.14 -6.20
CA GLY A 364 1.48 -23.95 -6.92
C GLY A 364 0.63 -22.77 -6.41
N GLY A 365 1.09 -22.03 -5.39
CA GLY A 365 0.40 -20.86 -4.86
C GLY A 365 0.43 -19.65 -5.78
N THR A 366 -0.42 -18.67 -5.47
CA THR A 366 -0.63 -17.43 -6.23
C THR A 366 -0.13 -16.23 -5.43
N PHE A 367 0.64 -15.36 -6.07
CA PHE A 367 1.17 -14.14 -5.47
C PHE A 367 0.52 -12.91 -6.09
N LEU A 368 -0.03 -12.04 -5.24
CA LEU A 368 -0.63 -10.78 -5.63
C LEU A 368 0.07 -9.64 -4.89
N CYS A 369 0.78 -8.75 -5.58
CA CYS A 369 1.47 -7.65 -4.93
C CYS A 369 1.32 -6.36 -5.73
N LYS A 370 1.09 -5.27 -5.02
CA LYS A 370 1.00 -3.93 -5.60
C LYS A 370 2.37 -3.32 -5.82
N PHE A 371 2.52 -2.76 -7.01
CA PHE A 371 3.61 -1.89 -7.40
C PHE A 371 3.05 -0.54 -7.85
N PHE A 372 3.82 0.52 -7.64
CA PHE A 372 3.57 1.86 -8.19
C PHE A 372 4.22 1.97 -9.57
N ASP A 373 5.00 3.01 -9.80
CA ASP A 373 5.85 3.11 -10.99
C ASP A 373 6.91 1.98 -10.98
N THR A 374 7.28 1.51 -12.17
CA THR A 374 8.26 0.43 -12.40
C THR A 374 9.33 0.87 -13.40
N PHE A 375 9.85 2.08 -13.23
CA PHE A 375 10.81 2.71 -14.16
C PHE A 375 12.26 2.35 -13.84
N THR A 376 12.56 2.11 -12.56
CA THR A 376 13.92 1.92 -12.10
C THR A 376 14.42 0.51 -12.42
N PRO A 377 15.73 0.35 -12.74
CA PRO A 377 16.34 -0.97 -12.90
C PRO A 377 16.12 -1.88 -11.69
N PHE A 378 16.13 -1.33 -10.48
CA PHE A 378 15.85 -2.10 -9.26
C PHE A 378 14.48 -2.77 -9.28
N THR A 379 13.42 -2.04 -9.64
CA THR A 379 12.07 -2.59 -9.68
C THR A 379 11.93 -3.59 -10.82
N VAL A 380 12.50 -3.29 -11.98
CA VAL A 380 12.48 -4.21 -13.14
C VAL A 380 13.22 -5.51 -12.82
N ASP A 381 14.40 -5.43 -12.24
CA ASP A 381 15.18 -6.60 -11.83
C ASP A 381 14.42 -7.45 -10.79
N LEU A 382 13.73 -6.81 -9.83
CA LEU A 382 12.88 -7.52 -8.87
C LEU A 382 11.71 -8.24 -9.56
N ILE A 383 11.06 -7.61 -10.54
CA ILE A 383 9.99 -8.24 -11.34
C ILE A 383 10.55 -9.40 -12.16
N CYS A 384 11.74 -9.26 -12.75
CA CYS A 384 12.42 -10.33 -13.47
C CYS A 384 12.74 -11.52 -12.55
N LEU A 385 13.21 -11.28 -11.33
CA LEU A 385 13.45 -12.35 -10.36
C LEU A 385 12.15 -13.11 -10.06
N LEU A 386 11.07 -12.39 -9.80
CA LEU A 386 9.77 -13.03 -9.59
C LEU A 386 9.30 -13.78 -10.84
N TRP A 387 9.49 -13.24 -12.04
CA TRP A 387 9.16 -13.94 -13.29
C TRP A 387 9.87 -15.29 -13.43
N HIS A 388 11.05 -15.45 -12.85
CA HIS A 388 11.75 -16.74 -12.80
C HIS A 388 11.25 -17.69 -11.69
N CYS A 389 10.45 -17.20 -10.72
CA CYS A 389 9.92 -18.00 -9.61
C CYS A 389 8.50 -18.55 -9.85
N PHE A 390 7.78 -18.04 -10.85
CA PHE A 390 6.38 -18.37 -11.13
C PHE A 390 6.18 -18.76 -12.60
N ASP A 391 5.20 -19.62 -12.87
CA ASP A 391 4.93 -20.09 -14.24
C ASP A 391 4.30 -19.01 -15.12
N LYS A 392 3.45 -18.16 -14.53
CA LYS A 392 2.80 -17.04 -15.23
C LYS A 392 2.93 -15.75 -14.43
N LEU A 393 3.14 -14.65 -15.16
CA LEU A 393 3.21 -13.29 -14.61
C LEU A 393 2.35 -12.36 -15.45
N THR A 394 1.57 -11.49 -14.80
CA THR A 394 0.94 -10.33 -15.44
C THR A 394 1.14 -9.07 -14.60
N LEU A 395 1.32 -7.94 -15.29
CA LEU A 395 1.25 -6.60 -14.72
C LEU A 395 -0.10 -5.99 -15.13
N HIS A 396 -1.05 -5.93 -14.20
CA HIS A 396 -2.40 -5.46 -14.51
C HIS A 396 -2.82 -4.28 -13.65
N LYS A 397 -3.45 -3.27 -14.26
CA LYS A 397 -4.08 -2.15 -13.55
C LYS A 397 -5.60 -2.31 -13.68
N PRO A 398 -6.30 -2.77 -12.63
CA PRO A 398 -7.74 -3.00 -12.70
C PRO A 398 -8.50 -1.67 -12.80
N HIS A 399 -9.68 -1.67 -13.43
CA HIS A 399 -10.54 -0.48 -13.54
C HIS A 399 -10.97 0.09 -12.17
N SER A 400 -11.08 -0.77 -11.17
CA SER A 400 -11.29 -0.39 -9.77
C SER A 400 -10.11 0.39 -9.14
N SER A 401 -8.93 0.39 -9.77
CA SER A 401 -7.85 1.32 -9.48
C SER A 401 -8.02 2.60 -10.29
N ARG A 402 -7.94 3.77 -9.64
CA ARG A 402 -8.21 5.05 -10.27
C ARG A 402 -7.28 5.32 -11.48
N PRO A 403 -7.82 5.82 -12.61
CA PRO A 403 -7.06 6.04 -13.84
C PRO A 403 -6.08 7.22 -13.71
N GLY A 404 -6.56 8.37 -13.22
CA GLY A 404 -5.73 9.53 -12.86
C GLY A 404 -5.68 9.70 -11.35
N ASN A 405 -4.55 9.37 -10.74
CA ASN A 405 -4.23 9.94 -9.44
C ASN A 405 -3.12 10.96 -9.64
N SER A 406 -3.29 12.12 -9.02
CA SER A 406 -2.24 13.10 -8.78
C SER A 406 -1.03 12.54 -8.03
N GLU A 407 -1.18 11.38 -7.39
CA GLU A 407 -0.06 10.66 -6.79
C GLU A 407 0.68 9.73 -7.78
N LYS A 408 0.10 9.00 -8.75
CA LYS A 408 0.84 7.93 -9.47
C LYS A 408 0.31 7.61 -10.89
N LEU A 409 1.15 6.97 -11.71
CA LEU A 409 0.64 5.88 -12.56
C LEU A 409 0.34 4.72 -11.61
N GLU A 410 -0.93 4.60 -11.24
CA GLU A 410 -1.24 4.14 -9.88
C GLU A 410 -1.81 2.72 -9.74
N ASN A 411 -1.07 1.84 -9.04
CA ASN A 411 -1.37 0.45 -8.68
C ASN A 411 -1.46 -0.49 -9.89
N CYS A 412 -0.31 -0.97 -10.37
CA CYS A 412 -0.27 -2.24 -11.06
C CYS A 412 -0.23 -3.34 -9.99
N PHE A 413 -1.19 -4.25 -10.04
CA PHE A 413 -1.10 -5.49 -9.32
C PHE A 413 -0.33 -6.46 -10.20
N LEU A 414 0.81 -6.90 -9.69
CA LEU A 414 1.44 -8.10 -10.19
C LEU A 414 0.61 -9.28 -9.70
N THR A 415 -0.01 -10.00 -10.62
CA THR A 415 -0.62 -11.30 -10.32
C THR A 415 0.29 -12.37 -10.91
N PHE A 416 0.72 -13.28 -10.07
CA PHE A 416 1.48 -14.44 -10.49
C PHE A 416 0.67 -15.69 -10.17
N GLU A 417 0.53 -16.55 -11.15
CA GLU A 417 -0.06 -17.86 -10.95
C GLU A 417 1.07 -18.91 -10.92
N TYR A 418 0.94 -19.86 -10.00
CA TYR A 418 1.76 -21.06 -9.85
C TYR A 418 3.22 -20.81 -9.45
N TYR A 419 3.48 -20.81 -8.15
CA TYR A 419 4.81 -20.79 -7.55
C TYR A 419 5.54 -22.12 -7.73
N PHE A 420 6.78 -22.13 -8.22
CA PHE A 420 7.45 -23.38 -8.59
C PHE A 420 8.40 -23.94 -7.51
N ILE A 421 8.90 -23.11 -6.59
CA ILE A 421 10.03 -23.47 -5.71
C ILE A 421 9.60 -24.46 -4.62
#